data_AF-A0A8T4YUV8-F1
#
_entry.id   AF-A0A8T4YUV8-F1
#
_cell.length_a   1.000
_cell.length_b   1.000
_cell.length_c   1.000
_cell.angle_alpha   90.00
_cell.angle_beta   90.00
_cell.angle_gamma   90.00
#
_symmetry.space_group_name_H-M   'P 1'
#
loop_
_entity.id
_entity.type
_entity.pdbx_description
1 polymer ?
#
loop_
_entity_poly.entity_id
_entity_poly.type
_entity_poly.pdbx_seq_one_letter_code
_entity_poly.pdbx_strand_id
1 'polypeptide(L)'
;MSSLQRRIVFRWTSAPSLISIMILLASTTITVVFMIDYLAMRGLEYRVYQLDTLLTIPYLYLPLIGFLVFVISCWMYLTGARAIVVVKPGMRPPAEVLPVRMLEGAFLILTVLAGSLYLPYVFGSNWMLKKITWMRAISPELGGFVSWFYSNTLPLMALPPLWKYFASSLMSLFLVAATVLVVARGRARPSRRR
;
A
#
# COMPACT_ATOMS: atom_id res chain seq x y z
N MET A 1 -0.78 -14.59 38.44
CA MET A 1 0.54 -14.46 37.78
C MET A 1 0.50 -13.31 36.79
N SER A 2 1.23 -12.21 37.04
CA SER A 2 1.25 -11.03 36.17
C SER A 2 2.16 -11.24 34.95
N SER A 3 1.62 -11.19 33.74
CA SER A 3 2.43 -11.13 32.52
C SER A 3 3.10 -9.77 32.40
N LEU A 4 4.43 -9.72 32.32
CA LEU A 4 5.18 -8.49 32.12
C LEU A 4 5.29 -8.20 30.62
N GLN A 5 4.86 -7.01 30.20
CA GLN A 5 5.13 -6.53 28.85
C GLN A 5 6.61 -6.12 28.76
N ARG A 6 7.35 -6.69 27.81
CA ARG A 6 8.75 -6.31 27.56
C ARG A 6 8.86 -5.76 26.15
N ARG A 7 9.34 -4.52 26.05
CA ARG A 7 9.68 -3.91 24.76
C ARG A 7 10.99 -4.50 24.27
N ILE A 8 11.00 -5.12 23.09
CA ILE A 8 12.25 -5.55 22.46
C ILE A 8 12.92 -4.31 21.88
N VAL A 9 14.17 -4.06 22.25
CA VAL A 9 14.96 -2.95 21.71
C VAL A 9 15.33 -3.28 20.28
N PHE A 10 14.84 -2.47 19.36
CA PHE A 10 14.98 -2.67 17.93
C PHE A 10 16.32 -2.13 17.44
N ARG A 11 17.08 -2.94 16.71
CA ARG A 11 18.30 -2.49 16.01
C ARG A 11 17.97 -2.26 14.54
N TRP A 12 17.85 -0.99 14.15
CA TRP A 12 17.54 -0.56 12.78
C TRP A 12 18.57 -1.01 11.75
N THR A 13 19.81 -1.24 12.18
CA THR A 13 20.93 -1.71 11.36
C THR A 13 21.05 -3.23 11.26
N SER A 14 20.07 -3.99 11.76
CA SER A 14 20.09 -5.44 11.64
C SER A 14 19.90 -5.88 10.18
N ALA A 15 20.61 -6.94 9.74
CA ALA A 15 20.45 -7.53 8.41
C ALA A 15 18.98 -7.75 7.98
N PRO A 16 18.08 -8.34 8.81
CA PRO A 16 16.67 -8.50 8.45
C PRO A 16 15.92 -7.17 8.27
N SER A 17 16.28 -6.12 9.02
CA SER A 17 15.73 -4.77 8.85
C SER A 17 16.10 -4.21 7.48
N LEU A 18 17.39 -4.29 7.13
CA LEU A 18 17.89 -3.80 5.85
C LEU A 18 17.26 -4.56 4.68
N ILE A 19 17.18 -5.89 4.76
CA ILE A 19 16.53 -6.72 3.72
C ILE A 19 15.06 -6.32 3.56
N SER A 20 14.32 -6.19 4.67
CA SER A 20 12.90 -5.80 4.62
C SER A 20 12.69 -4.41 4.01
N ILE A 21 13.54 -3.43 4.35
CA ILE A 21 13.49 -2.07 3.80
C ILE A 21 13.82 -2.09 2.31
N MET A 22 14.88 -2.81 1.91
CA MET A 22 15.30 -2.90 0.51
C MET A 22 14.23 -3.54 -0.37
N ILE A 23 13.60 -4.63 0.09
CA ILE A 23 12.47 -5.26 -0.60
C ILE A 23 11.32 -4.26 -0.73
N LEU A 24 10.95 -3.60 0.37
CA LEU A 24 9.86 -2.62 0.37
C LEU A 24 10.11 -1.48 -0.63
N LEU A 25 11.33 -0.94 -0.66
CA LEU A 25 11.71 0.15 -1.56
C LEU A 25 11.76 -0.30 -3.01
N ALA A 26 12.45 -1.40 -3.30
CA ALA A 26 12.54 -1.93 -4.66
C ALA A 26 11.16 -2.25 -5.23
N SER A 27 10.31 -2.94 -4.46
CA SER A 27 8.95 -3.26 -4.88
C SER A 27 8.07 -2.02 -5.02
N THR A 28 8.19 -1.02 -4.15
CA THR A 28 7.46 0.25 -4.27
C THR A 28 7.88 1.00 -5.54
N THR A 29 9.18 1.08 -5.82
CA THR A 29 9.71 1.70 -7.04
C THR A 29 9.19 1.02 -8.29
N ILE A 30 9.31 -0.31 -8.37
CA ILE A 30 8.78 -1.09 -9.51
C ILE A 30 7.28 -0.84 -9.69
N THR A 31 6.53 -0.84 -8.58
CA THR A 31 5.08 -0.63 -8.58
C THR A 31 4.71 0.74 -9.13
N VAL A 32 5.37 1.81 -8.69
CA VAL A 32 5.06 3.18 -9.14
C VAL A 32 5.56 3.44 -10.56
N VAL A 33 6.74 2.93 -10.94
CA VAL A 33 7.28 3.06 -12.30
C VAL A 33 6.34 2.37 -13.30
N PHE A 34 5.94 1.12 -13.02
CA PHE A 34 5.00 0.40 -13.88
C PHE A 34 3.67 1.14 -14.05
N MET A 35 3.20 1.79 -12.99
CA MET A 35 1.99 2.60 -13.00
C MET A 35 2.12 3.84 -13.91
N ILE A 36 3.26 4.53 -13.84
CA ILE A 36 3.56 5.68 -14.71
C ILE A 36 3.63 5.23 -16.18
N ASP A 37 4.36 4.15 -16.46
CA ASP A 37 4.48 3.60 -17.81
C ASP A 37 3.14 3.15 -18.38
N TYR A 38 2.30 2.51 -17.56
CA TYR A 38 0.94 2.12 -17.94
C TYR A 38 0.10 3.33 -18.34
N LEU A 39 0.17 4.42 -17.58
CA LEU A 39 -0.57 5.64 -17.89
C LEU A 39 0.01 6.37 -19.11
N ALA A 40 1.33 6.35 -19.30
CA ALA A 40 1.98 6.90 -20.49
C ALA A 40 1.46 6.24 -21.77
N MET A 41 1.34 4.91 -21.77
CA MET A 41 0.74 4.18 -22.90
C MET A 41 -0.74 4.54 -23.15
N ARG A 42 -1.43 5.13 -22.18
CA ARG A 42 -2.84 5.55 -22.27
C ARG A 42 -3.04 7.06 -22.45
N GLY A 43 -2.01 7.75 -22.95
CA GLY A 43 -2.11 9.17 -23.31
C GLY A 43 -1.78 10.14 -22.17
N LEU A 44 -1.06 9.70 -21.15
CA LEU A 44 -0.41 10.62 -20.21
C LEU A 44 0.77 11.29 -20.92
N GLU A 45 0.66 12.61 -21.14
CA GLU A 45 1.74 13.39 -21.75
C GLU A 45 2.97 13.42 -20.83
N TYR A 46 4.10 12.92 -21.32
CA TYR A 46 5.39 13.11 -20.69
C TYR A 46 5.84 14.56 -20.87
N ARG A 47 5.56 15.41 -19.88
CA ARG A 47 6.29 16.68 -19.75
C ARG A 47 7.53 16.45 -18.91
N VAL A 48 8.59 17.15 -19.28
CA VAL A 48 9.90 16.94 -18.71
C VAL A 48 10.34 18.25 -18.09
N TYR A 49 10.78 18.21 -16.83
CA TYR A 49 11.42 19.36 -16.22
C TYR A 49 12.93 19.23 -16.43
N GLN A 50 13.53 20.29 -16.95
CA GLN A 50 14.98 20.43 -17.01
C GLN A 50 15.43 21.10 -15.72
N LEU A 51 16.08 20.32 -14.85
CA LEU A 51 16.80 20.81 -13.69
C LEU A 51 18.23 21.07 -14.16
N ASP A 52 18.44 22.26 -14.71
CA ASP A 52 19.70 22.67 -15.36
C ASP A 52 20.08 21.76 -16.56
N THR A 53 21.09 22.16 -17.31
CA THR A 53 21.53 21.54 -18.59
C THR A 53 21.90 20.05 -18.50
N LEU A 54 22.04 19.49 -17.30
CA LEU A 54 22.56 18.13 -17.06
C LEU A 54 21.51 17.12 -16.61
N LEU A 55 20.38 17.55 -16.03
CA LEU A 55 19.43 16.60 -15.41
C LEU A 55 17.99 16.82 -15.90
N THR A 56 17.55 15.88 -16.72
CA THR A 56 16.23 15.87 -17.33
C THR A 56 15.37 14.84 -16.60
N ILE A 57 14.61 15.27 -15.58
CA ILE A 57 13.75 14.37 -14.79
C ILE A 57 12.28 14.60 -15.17
N PRO A 58 11.55 13.57 -15.63
CA PRO A 58 10.12 13.68 -15.84
C PRO A 58 9.40 13.98 -14.51
N TYR A 59 8.54 15.01 -14.47
CA TYR A 59 7.87 15.44 -13.23
C TYR A 59 7.03 14.33 -12.58
N LEU A 60 6.63 13.34 -13.38
CA LEU A 60 5.88 12.17 -12.95
C LEU A 60 6.65 11.28 -11.97
N TYR A 61 7.98 11.36 -11.97
CA TYR A 61 8.81 10.64 -10.99
C TYR A 61 9.05 11.44 -9.71
N LEU A 62 8.74 12.73 -9.64
CA LEU A 62 8.91 13.51 -8.41
C LEU A 62 8.09 12.94 -7.23
N PRO A 63 6.80 12.57 -7.42
CA PRO A 63 6.01 11.93 -6.38
C PRO A 63 6.58 10.61 -5.88
N LEU A 64 7.40 9.91 -6.68
CA LEU A 64 8.04 8.64 -6.28
C LEU A 64 8.83 8.79 -4.99
N ILE A 65 9.59 9.88 -4.85
CA ILE A 65 10.39 10.15 -3.64
C ILE A 65 9.45 10.28 -2.43
N GLY A 66 8.33 10.98 -2.59
CA GLY A 66 7.29 11.10 -1.58
C GLY A 66 6.69 9.75 -1.19
N PHE A 67 6.40 8.88 -2.17
CA PHE A 67 5.94 7.51 -1.93
C PHE A 67 6.95 6.70 -1.10
N LEU A 68 8.24 6.75 -1.46
CA LEU A 68 9.28 6.00 -0.77
C LEU A 68 9.41 6.46 0.69
N VAL A 69 9.47 7.77 0.94
CA VAL A 69 9.55 8.33 2.29
C VAL A 69 8.32 7.97 3.12
N PHE A 70 7.12 8.05 2.52
CA PHE A 70 5.87 7.73 3.20
C PHE A 70 5.78 6.24 3.57
N VAL A 71 6.12 5.36 2.63
CA VAL A 71 6.07 3.91 2.83
C VAL A 71 7.10 3.45 3.88
N ILE A 72 8.31 4.02 3.86
CA ILE A 72 9.30 3.79 4.94
C ILE A 72 8.73 4.24 6.28
N SER A 73 8.16 5.45 6.35
CA SER A 73 7.62 5.99 7.60
C SER A 73 6.50 5.11 8.16
N CYS A 74 5.60 4.64 7.31
CA CYS A 74 4.55 3.69 7.65
C CYS A 74 5.12 2.36 8.16
N TRP A 75 6.14 1.82 7.50
CA TRP A 75 6.79 0.59 7.91
C TRP A 75 7.52 0.75 9.26
N MET A 76 8.24 1.85 9.47
CA MET A 76 8.91 2.17 10.74
C MET A 76 7.91 2.27 11.89
N TYR A 77 6.78 2.95 11.66
CA TYR A 77 5.71 3.06 12.65
C TYR A 77 5.08 1.69 12.96
N LEU A 78 4.77 0.89 11.93
CA LEU A 78 4.15 -0.42 12.09
C LEU A 78 5.07 -1.41 12.82
N THR A 79 6.36 -1.45 12.44
CA THR A 79 7.37 -2.31 13.08
C THR A 79 7.63 -1.87 14.52
N GLY A 80 7.73 -0.57 14.77
CA GLY A 80 7.86 -0.01 16.12
C GLY A 80 6.69 -0.39 17.04
N ALA A 81 5.46 -0.31 16.53
CA ALA A 81 4.27 -0.74 17.26
C ALA A 81 4.25 -2.26 17.52
N ARG A 82 4.71 -3.07 16.55
CA ARG A 82 4.73 -4.55 16.63
C ARG A 82 5.92 -5.13 17.40
N ALA A 83 6.91 -4.31 17.77
CA ALA A 83 8.07 -4.71 18.57
C ALA A 83 7.76 -4.91 20.07
N ILE A 84 6.56 -4.51 20.52
CA ILE A 84 6.10 -4.77 21.89
C ILE A 84 5.62 -6.23 21.97
N VAL A 85 6.27 -7.04 22.81
CA VAL A 85 5.90 -8.45 23.02
C VAL A 85 5.50 -8.65 24.47
N VAL A 86 4.31 -9.24 24.67
CA VAL A 86 3.90 -9.73 26.00
C VAL A 86 4.63 -11.05 26.22
N VAL A 87 5.53 -11.10 27.20
CA VAL A 87 6.32 -12.32 27.48
C VAL A 87 5.96 -12.82 28.87
N LYS A 88 5.76 -14.13 29.02
CA LYS A 88 5.65 -14.73 30.35
C LYS A 88 7.01 -14.59 31.07
N PRO A 89 7.03 -14.25 32.37
CA PRO A 89 8.29 -14.16 33.11
C PRO A 89 9.09 -15.45 32.96
N GLY A 90 10.35 -15.35 32.53
CA GLY A 90 11.28 -16.48 32.37
C GLY A 90 11.50 -17.00 30.94
N MET A 91 10.65 -16.66 29.96
CA MET A 91 10.88 -17.06 28.57
C MET A 91 11.62 -15.96 27.78
N ARG A 92 12.63 -16.32 27.00
CA ARG A 92 13.21 -15.42 25.99
C ARG A 92 12.28 -15.39 24.78
N PRO A 93 11.92 -14.21 24.25
CA PRO A 93 11.19 -14.16 22.98
C PRO A 93 12.05 -14.83 21.89
N PRO A 94 11.46 -15.63 20.98
CA PRO A 94 12.25 -16.30 19.95
C PRO A 94 12.88 -15.24 19.04
N ALA A 95 14.19 -15.37 18.77
CA ALA A 95 14.95 -14.40 17.97
C ALA A 95 14.37 -14.22 16.55
N GLU A 96 13.68 -15.24 16.04
CA GLU A 96 13.13 -15.29 14.68
C GLU A 96 11.79 -14.54 14.51
N VAL A 97 11.08 -14.23 15.60
CA VAL A 97 9.74 -13.61 15.52
C VAL A 97 9.81 -12.17 15.01
N LEU A 98 10.91 -11.48 15.30
CA LEU A 98 11.06 -10.07 14.93
C LEU A 98 11.29 -9.89 13.41
N PRO A 99 12.26 -10.57 12.75
CA PRO A 99 12.41 -10.54 11.29
C PRO A 99 11.13 -10.84 10.52
N VAL A 100 10.41 -11.90 10.92
CA VAL A 100 9.18 -12.32 10.24
C VAL A 100 8.10 -11.24 10.33
N ARG A 101 7.92 -10.60 11.49
CA ARG A 101 6.94 -9.51 11.67
C ARG A 101 7.25 -8.27 10.85
N MET A 102 8.52 -8.01 10.58
CA MET A 102 8.96 -6.87 9.77
C MET A 102 8.69 -7.09 8.30
N LEU A 103 8.99 -8.29 7.83
CA LEU A 103 8.68 -8.75 6.49
C LEU A 103 7.17 -8.76 6.27
N GLU A 104 6.40 -9.31 7.21
CA GLU A 104 4.93 -9.29 7.19
C GLU A 104 4.39 -7.84 7.10
N GLY A 105 4.98 -6.90 7.85
CA GLY A 105 4.64 -5.48 7.77
C GLY A 105 4.91 -4.87 6.40
N ALA A 106 6.06 -5.17 5.80
CA ALA A 106 6.41 -4.73 4.45
C ALA A 106 5.45 -5.32 3.41
N PHE A 107 5.16 -6.62 3.46
CA PHE A 107 4.21 -7.28 2.57
C PHE A 107 2.80 -6.73 2.69
N LEU A 108 2.33 -6.47 3.91
CA LEU A 108 1.02 -5.85 4.14
C LEU A 108 0.95 -4.46 3.49
N ILE A 109 1.97 -3.62 3.71
CA ILE A 109 2.01 -2.28 3.10
C ILE A 109 2.04 -2.39 1.58
N LEU A 110 2.90 -3.25 1.01
CA LEU A 110 2.99 -3.46 -0.44
C LEU A 110 1.67 -3.96 -1.05
N THR A 111 1.00 -4.90 -0.39
CA THR A 111 -0.27 -5.46 -0.87
C THR A 111 -1.35 -4.40 -0.91
N VAL A 112 -1.47 -3.61 0.16
CA VAL A 112 -2.44 -2.51 0.22
C VAL A 112 -2.09 -1.43 -0.80
N LEU A 113 -0.81 -1.05 -0.88
CA LEU A 113 -0.32 -0.05 -1.84
C LEU A 113 -0.63 -0.48 -3.28
N ALA A 114 -0.13 -1.62 -3.72
CA ALA A 114 -0.33 -2.12 -5.08
C ALA A 114 -1.83 -2.34 -5.38
N GLY A 115 -2.55 -2.99 -4.46
CA GLY A 115 -3.98 -3.25 -4.63
C GLY A 115 -4.79 -1.97 -4.81
N SER A 116 -4.56 -0.97 -3.95
CA SER A 116 -5.27 0.32 -4.01
C SER A 116 -4.84 1.21 -5.17
N LEU A 117 -3.56 1.18 -5.55
CA LEU A 117 -3.02 1.96 -6.65
C LEU A 117 -3.63 1.50 -7.99
N TYR A 118 -3.74 0.18 -8.20
CA TYR A 118 -4.28 -0.39 -9.44
C TYR A 118 -5.80 -0.58 -9.44
N LEU A 119 -6.46 -0.55 -8.28
CA LEU A 119 -7.90 -0.78 -8.12
C LEU A 119 -8.78 -0.03 -9.15
N PRO A 120 -8.61 1.29 -9.34
CA PRO A 120 -9.46 2.06 -10.25
C PRO A 120 -9.30 1.60 -11.71
N TYR A 121 -8.10 1.15 -12.07
CA TYR A 121 -7.76 0.69 -13.42
C TYR A 121 -8.26 -0.72 -13.69
N VAL A 122 -8.26 -1.58 -12.66
CA VAL A 122 -8.88 -2.92 -12.74
C VAL A 122 -10.39 -2.79 -12.92
N PHE A 123 -11.05 -1.87 -12.21
CA PHE A 123 -12.49 -1.66 -12.36
C PHE A 123 -12.90 -1.17 -13.75
N GLY A 124 -12.08 -0.34 -14.40
CA GLY A 124 -12.29 0.11 -15.78
C GLY A 124 -11.80 -0.85 -16.85
N SER A 125 -11.32 -2.04 -16.49
CA SER A 125 -10.75 -2.99 -17.46
C SER A 125 -11.83 -3.78 -18.21
N ASN A 126 -11.56 -4.12 -19.47
CA ASN A 126 -12.42 -4.98 -20.28
C ASN A 126 -12.67 -6.35 -19.62
N TRP A 127 -11.69 -6.84 -18.85
CA TRP A 127 -11.82 -8.08 -18.09
C TRP A 127 -12.91 -7.96 -17.01
N MET A 128 -12.89 -6.88 -16.23
CA MET A 128 -13.90 -6.64 -15.19
C MET A 128 -15.29 -6.40 -15.78
N LEU A 129 -15.37 -5.62 -16.87
CA LEU A 129 -16.59 -5.43 -17.65
C LEU A 129 -17.20 -6.77 -18.08
N LYS A 130 -16.38 -7.66 -18.66
CA LYS A 130 -16.82 -9.01 -19.08
C LYS A 130 -17.31 -9.87 -17.92
N LYS A 131 -16.66 -9.77 -16.74
CA LYS A 131 -17.10 -10.48 -15.54
C LYS A 131 -18.44 -9.96 -15.03
N ILE A 132 -18.64 -8.65 -15.04
CA ILE A 132 -19.89 -8.03 -14.59
C ILE A 132 -21.05 -8.35 -15.55
N THR A 133 -20.82 -8.29 -16.87
CA THR A 133 -21.86 -8.66 -17.84
C THR A 133 -22.23 -10.14 -17.74
N TRP A 134 -21.25 -11.01 -17.48
CA TRP A 134 -21.50 -12.42 -17.19
C TRP A 134 -22.31 -12.63 -15.89
N MET A 135 -21.99 -11.92 -14.80
CA MET A 135 -22.77 -11.98 -13.56
C MET A 135 -24.22 -11.50 -13.77
N ARG A 136 -24.42 -10.44 -14.56
CA ARG A 136 -25.76 -9.95 -14.93
C ARG A 136 -26.56 -11.00 -15.71
N ALA A 137 -25.89 -11.79 -16.56
CA ALA A 137 -26.56 -12.87 -17.30
C ALA A 137 -27.01 -14.01 -16.38
N ILE A 138 -26.31 -14.25 -15.27
CA ILE A 138 -26.64 -15.30 -14.29
C ILE A 138 -27.73 -14.85 -13.33
N SER A 139 -27.67 -13.60 -12.86
CA SER A 139 -28.65 -13.03 -11.95
C SER A 139 -29.13 -11.67 -12.50
N PRO A 140 -30.32 -11.63 -13.13
CA PRO A 140 -30.90 -10.41 -13.67
C PRO A 140 -31.15 -9.34 -12.59
N GLU A 141 -31.37 -9.76 -11.34
CA GLU A 141 -31.60 -8.89 -10.18
C GLU A 141 -30.39 -7.98 -9.87
N LEU A 142 -29.18 -8.43 -10.20
CA LEU A 142 -27.96 -7.61 -10.08
C LEU A 142 -27.90 -6.48 -11.11
N GLY A 143 -28.78 -6.46 -12.12
CA GLY A 143 -28.78 -5.45 -13.18
C GLY A 143 -28.90 -4.02 -12.66
N GLY A 144 -29.73 -3.79 -11.63
CA GLY A 144 -29.89 -2.49 -10.99
C GLY A 144 -28.60 -2.02 -10.30
N PHE A 145 -27.96 -2.92 -9.54
CA PHE A 145 -26.67 -2.65 -8.88
C PHE A 145 -25.57 -2.33 -9.89
N VAL A 146 -25.48 -3.11 -10.98
CA VAL A 146 -24.47 -2.89 -12.04
C VAL A 146 -24.66 -1.54 -12.71
N SER A 147 -25.90 -1.17 -13.04
CA SER A 147 -26.21 0.15 -13.63
C SER A 147 -25.86 1.30 -12.68
N TRP A 148 -26.22 1.16 -11.40
CA TRP A 148 -25.86 2.13 -10.37
C TRP A 148 -24.33 2.24 -10.20
N PHE A 149 -23.62 1.11 -10.15
CA PHE A 149 -22.16 1.12 -10.01
C PHE A 149 -21.47 1.80 -11.20
N TYR A 150 -21.87 1.48 -12.44
CA TYR A 150 -21.28 2.10 -13.63
C TYR A 150 -21.61 3.58 -13.76
N SER A 151 -22.84 3.99 -13.48
CA SER A 151 -23.21 5.42 -13.52
C SER A 151 -22.39 6.26 -12.54
N ASN A 152 -22.04 5.72 -11.37
CA ASN A 152 -21.20 6.41 -10.39
C ASN A 152 -19.69 6.34 -10.69
N THR A 153 -19.23 5.29 -11.39
CA THR A 153 -17.80 5.11 -11.69
C THR A 153 -17.37 5.72 -13.03
N LEU A 154 -18.30 5.91 -13.96
CA LEU A 154 -18.08 6.55 -15.26
C LEU A 154 -17.39 7.92 -15.17
N PRO A 155 -17.81 8.86 -14.29
CA PRO A 155 -17.13 10.15 -14.15
C PRO A 155 -15.65 9.99 -13.78
N LEU A 156 -15.35 9.01 -12.91
CA LEU A 156 -13.99 8.71 -12.45
C LEU A 156 -13.15 8.05 -13.56
N MET A 157 -13.78 7.23 -14.40
CA MET A 157 -13.17 6.67 -15.61
C MET A 157 -12.97 7.71 -16.72
N ALA A 158 -13.75 8.78 -16.76
CA ALA A 158 -13.63 9.85 -17.74
C ALA A 158 -12.57 10.90 -17.37
N LEU A 159 -12.01 10.85 -16.15
CA LEU A 159 -10.98 11.79 -15.72
C LEU A 159 -9.74 11.76 -16.64
N PRO A 160 -9.07 12.91 -16.84
CA PRO A 160 -7.78 12.95 -17.52
C PRO A 160 -6.75 12.02 -16.85
N PRO A 161 -5.82 11.40 -17.59
CA PRO A 161 -4.82 10.48 -17.04
C PRO A 161 -4.04 11.03 -15.85
N LEU A 162 -3.73 12.33 -15.87
CA LEU A 162 -3.04 13.03 -14.77
C LEU A 162 -3.87 13.03 -13.48
N TRP A 163 -5.17 13.35 -13.57
CA TRP A 163 -6.07 13.34 -12.42
C TRP A 163 -6.28 11.95 -11.87
N LYS A 164 -6.37 10.93 -12.74
CA LYS A 164 -6.41 9.52 -12.32
C LYS A 164 -5.17 9.12 -11.54
N TYR A 165 -3.99 9.52 -12.02
CA TYR A 165 -2.73 9.30 -11.32
C TYR A 165 -2.75 9.90 -9.91
N PHE A 166 -3.08 11.19 -9.78
CA PHE A 166 -3.13 11.87 -8.49
C PHE A 166 -4.17 11.26 -7.54
N ALA A 167 -5.39 11.02 -8.03
CA ALA A 167 -6.47 10.44 -7.22
C ALA A 167 -6.11 9.03 -6.73
N SER A 168 -5.62 8.17 -7.63
CA SER A 168 -5.18 6.80 -7.27
C SER A 168 -4.02 6.82 -6.27
N SER A 169 -3.08 7.76 -6.45
CA SER A 169 -1.94 7.93 -5.54
C SER A 169 -2.36 8.35 -4.14
N LEU A 170 -3.20 9.39 -4.03
CA LEU A 170 -3.72 9.87 -2.76
C LEU A 170 -4.57 8.81 -2.05
N MET A 171 -5.45 8.14 -2.79
CA MET A 171 -6.29 7.07 -2.24
C MET A 171 -5.44 5.91 -1.72
N SER A 172 -4.39 5.54 -2.46
CA SER A 172 -3.47 4.48 -2.06
C SER A 172 -2.70 4.82 -0.78
N LEU A 173 -2.10 6.01 -0.72
CA LEU A 173 -1.39 6.48 0.47
C LEU A 173 -2.31 6.56 1.69
N PHE A 174 -3.53 7.06 1.51
CA PHE A 174 -4.54 7.12 2.57
C PHE A 174 -4.91 5.73 3.08
N LEU A 175 -5.17 4.77 2.18
CA LEU A 175 -5.51 3.39 2.56
C LEU A 175 -4.35 2.68 3.26
N VAL A 176 -3.10 2.92 2.82
CA VAL A 176 -1.91 2.42 3.50
C VAL A 176 -1.82 2.98 4.92
N ALA A 177 -1.94 4.30 5.10
CA ALA A 177 -1.92 4.91 6.43
C ALA A 177 -3.04 4.39 7.32
N ALA A 178 -4.28 4.33 6.81
CA ALA A 178 -5.42 3.81 7.55
C ALA A 178 -5.18 2.36 7.99
N THR A 179 -4.70 1.51 7.09
CA THR A 179 -4.42 0.10 7.40
C THR A 179 -3.34 -0.02 8.46
N VAL A 180 -2.23 0.72 8.31
CA VAL A 180 -1.12 0.74 9.27
C VAL A 180 -1.60 1.20 10.65
N LEU A 181 -2.42 2.25 10.73
CA LEU A 181 -3.00 2.74 11.98
C LEU A 181 -3.92 1.71 12.64
N VAL A 182 -4.80 1.06 11.88
CA VAL A 182 -5.71 0.02 12.39
C VAL A 182 -4.92 -1.18 12.92
N VAL A 183 -3.96 -1.67 12.15
CA VAL A 183 -3.14 -2.83 12.52
C VAL A 183 -2.24 -2.52 13.73
N ALA A 184 -1.67 -1.31 13.79
CA ALA A 184 -0.88 -0.88 14.95
C ALA A 184 -1.73 -0.73 16.21
N ARG A 185 -2.95 -0.15 16.11
CA ARG A 185 -3.86 0.02 17.24
C ARG A 185 -4.47 -1.28 17.75
N GLY A 186 -4.76 -2.24 16.87
CA GLY A 186 -5.39 -3.52 17.21
C GLY A 186 -4.59 -4.35 18.22
N ARG A 187 -3.26 -4.17 18.30
CA ARG A 187 -2.39 -4.88 19.26
C ARG A 187 -2.04 -4.07 20.51
N ALA A 188 -2.29 -2.77 20.52
CA ALA A 188 -2.06 -1.91 21.69
C ALA A 188 -3.15 -2.08 22.76
N ARG A 189 -4.31 -2.67 22.43
CA ARG A 189 -5.32 -3.01 23.44
C ARG A 189 -4.85 -4.24 24.21
N PRO A 190 -4.47 -4.11 25.50
CA PRO A 190 -4.34 -5.29 26.34
C PRO A 190 -5.72 -5.97 26.31
N SER A 191 -5.72 -7.25 25.95
CA SER A 191 -6.85 -8.14 26.17
C SER A 191 -7.20 -8.03 27.66
N ARG A 192 -8.16 -7.16 27.99
CA ARG A 192 -8.81 -7.09 29.29
C ARG A 192 -9.68 -8.36 29.36
N ARG A 193 -9.01 -9.49 29.61
CA ARG A 193 -9.67 -10.74 29.95
C ARG A 193 -10.38 -10.51 31.27
N ARG A 194 -11.71 -10.62 31.22
CA ARG A 194 -12.52 -11.02 32.39
C ARG A 194 -12.05 -12.39 32.85
#